data_AF-A0A7Y5HFD3-F1
#
_entry.id   AF-A0A7Y5HFD3-F1
#
_cell.length_a   1.000
_cell.length_b   1.000
_cell.length_c   1.000
_cell.angle_alpha   90.00
_cell.angle_beta   90.00
_cell.angle_gamma   90.00
#
_symmetry.space_group_name_H-M   'P 1'
#
loop_
_entity.id
_entity.type
_entity.pdbx_description
1 polymer ?
#
loop_
_entity_poly.entity_id
_entity_poly.type
_entity_poly.pdbx_seq_one_letter_code
_entity_poly.pdbx_strand_id
1 'polypeptide(L)'
;MARHAVAASTGRGRASAAAGGGGASAPIRRAGSALPPPQAGFTLVEILVVLAIIATLVGLVAAFIPVAMKQRDVTKTQSTISAVGIGLETLEVDREQFGKYPPSRLKDLRIRKNPVGRDLGQANDINTGIECVYFLLNNPEVKLDRDLPVADEFKGNTDEDSYRTAKGNASDALAREYLDAWQNPLVYIHNADYKDTKGCDQVKRADGTLVTVRPKKSTAAAGGGFKRPNSFQLFSLGPDGEQDPDEAEEGDDILYGE
;
A
#
# COMPACT_ATOMS: atom_id res chain seq x y z
N MET A 1 15.80 -35.69 8.10
CA MET A 1 17.24 -35.50 7.83
C MET A 1 17.38 -34.11 7.19
N ALA A 2 18.14 -33.11 7.65
CA ALA A 2 19.08 -32.95 8.75
C ALA A 2 18.93 -31.50 9.27
N ARG A 3 19.12 -31.31 10.58
CA ARG A 3 19.07 -30.02 11.29
C ARG A 3 20.46 -29.37 11.24
N HIS A 4 20.56 -28.10 10.86
CA HIS A 4 21.78 -27.30 11.04
C HIS A 4 21.61 -26.37 12.24
N ALA A 5 22.42 -26.61 13.27
CA ALA A 5 22.51 -25.83 14.51
C ALA A 5 23.56 -24.72 14.36
N VAL A 6 23.25 -23.54 14.88
CA VAL A 6 24.15 -22.38 14.98
C VAL A 6 24.81 -22.40 16.36
N ALA A 7 26.14 -22.37 16.38
CA ALA A 7 26.96 -22.46 17.59
C ALA A 7 27.21 -21.07 18.21
N ALA A 8 27.08 -20.99 19.54
CA ALA A 8 27.42 -19.84 20.36
C ALA A 8 28.93 -19.76 20.62
N SER A 9 29.52 -18.56 20.53
CA SER A 9 30.92 -18.31 20.91
C SER A 9 31.01 -17.62 22.29
N THR A 10 31.58 -18.37 23.23
CA THR A 10 31.97 -17.93 24.57
C THR A 10 33.38 -17.36 24.55
N GLY A 11 33.55 -16.08 24.86
CA GLY A 11 34.84 -15.44 25.10
C GLY A 11 35.21 -15.41 26.58
N ARG A 12 36.11 -16.31 27.01
CA ARG A 12 36.84 -16.27 28.28
C ARG A 12 38.26 -15.76 28.06
N GLY A 13 38.75 -14.93 28.98
CA GLY A 13 40.18 -14.67 29.19
C GLY A 13 40.37 -13.33 29.90
N ARG A 14 41.27 -13.13 30.85
CA ARG A 14 42.23 -14.00 31.53
C ARG A 14 42.71 -13.17 32.74
N ALA A 15 42.82 -13.79 33.91
CA ALA A 15 43.53 -13.21 35.05
C ALA A 15 45.04 -13.34 34.84
N SER A 16 45.82 -12.36 35.30
CA SER A 16 47.24 -12.54 35.60
C SER A 16 47.63 -11.71 36.81
N ALA A 17 48.17 -12.40 37.80
CA ALA A 17 48.76 -11.89 39.03
C ALA A 17 50.28 -11.77 38.90
N ALA A 18 50.90 -10.90 39.71
CA ALA A 18 52.22 -10.98 40.35
C ALA A 18 52.67 -9.54 40.69
N ALA A 19 52.72 -9.13 41.96
CA ALA A 19 53.71 -9.44 43.00
C ALA A 19 54.99 -8.58 42.90
N GLY A 20 55.32 -7.88 44.01
CA GLY A 20 56.68 -7.48 44.34
C GLY A 20 56.86 -6.06 44.90
N GLY A 21 57.43 -5.98 46.11
CA GLY A 21 58.31 -4.87 46.48
C GLY A 21 57.90 -4.03 47.70
N GLY A 22 58.53 -4.30 48.84
CA GLY A 22 58.45 -3.44 50.03
C GLY A 22 59.31 -2.18 49.93
N GLY A 23 59.11 -1.25 50.86
CA GLY A 23 59.96 -0.07 51.00
C GLY A 23 59.37 1.05 51.83
N ALA A 24 59.88 1.18 53.06
CA ALA A 24 60.05 2.42 53.83
C ALA A 24 58.86 3.40 53.98
N SER A 25 58.30 3.40 55.20
CA SER A 25 57.45 4.48 55.73
C SER A 25 58.21 5.81 55.78
N ALA A 26 57.95 6.67 54.80
CA ALA A 26 58.28 8.09 54.84
C ALA A 26 57.06 8.89 55.37
N PRO A 27 57.27 9.97 56.14
CA PRO A 27 56.17 10.78 56.66
C PRO A 27 55.45 11.52 55.52
N ILE A 28 54.17 11.19 55.33
CA ILE A 28 53.24 11.85 54.41
C ILE A 28 53.12 13.33 54.82
N ARG A 29 53.89 14.20 54.17
CA ARG A 29 53.61 15.63 54.13
C ARG A 29 52.33 15.79 53.32
N ARG A 30 51.22 16.09 54.00
CA ARG A 30 49.96 16.53 53.39
C ARG A 30 50.23 17.80 52.57
N ALA A 31 50.57 17.63 51.29
CA ALA A 31 50.36 18.66 50.31
C ALA A 31 48.85 18.93 50.31
N GLY A 32 48.45 20.15 50.65
CA GLY A 32 47.06 20.56 50.63
C GLY A 32 46.49 20.25 49.25
N SER A 33 45.61 19.26 49.19
CA SER A 33 44.81 18.96 48.01
C SER A 33 44.00 20.22 47.71
N ALA A 34 44.42 20.97 46.70
CA ALA A 34 43.58 21.99 46.10
C ALA A 34 42.28 21.28 45.70
N LEU A 35 41.19 21.65 46.36
CA LEU A 35 39.88 21.09 46.08
C LEU A 35 39.60 21.24 44.58
N PRO A 36 39.10 20.21 43.89
CA PRO A 36 38.70 20.34 42.50
C PRO A 36 37.74 21.53 42.40
N PRO A 37 37.91 22.42 41.41
CA PRO A 37 37.08 23.60 41.29
C PRO A 37 35.61 23.16 41.21
N PRO A 38 34.69 23.90 41.86
CA PRO A 38 33.27 23.58 41.82
C PRO A 38 32.81 23.51 40.36
N GLN A 39 32.28 22.35 39.97
CA GLN A 39 31.68 22.18 38.66
C GLN A 39 30.43 23.07 38.62
N ALA A 40 30.41 24.06 37.74
CA ALA A 40 29.25 24.91 37.53
C ALA A 40 28.11 24.03 36.99
N GLY A 41 27.04 23.89 37.77
CA GLY A 41 25.81 23.23 37.32
C GLY A 41 25.07 24.10 36.31
N PHE A 42 24.31 23.46 35.43
CA PHE A 42 23.45 24.15 34.48
C PHE A 42 22.47 25.07 35.20
N THR A 43 22.35 26.29 34.69
CA THR A 43 21.38 27.25 35.20
C THR A 43 19.96 26.85 34.78
N LEU A 44 18.96 27.23 35.57
CA LEU A 44 17.55 27.02 35.21
C LEU A 44 17.24 27.68 33.86
N VAL A 45 17.85 28.83 33.59
CA VAL A 45 17.71 29.57 32.33
C VAL A 45 18.26 28.76 31.15
N GLU A 46 19.43 28.12 31.28
CA GLU A 46 19.96 27.26 30.21
C GLU A 46 19.03 26.10 29.87
N ILE A 47 18.49 25.43 30.89
CA ILE A 47 17.54 24.32 30.64
C ILE A 47 16.25 24.84 29.99
N LEU A 48 15.75 26.01 30.39
CA LEU A 48 14.54 26.60 29.82
C LEU A 48 14.74 27.00 28.35
N VAL A 49 15.89 27.62 28.03
CA VAL A 49 16.24 27.97 26.65
C VAL A 49 16.41 26.72 25.79
N VAL A 50 17.08 25.69 26.29
CA VAL A 50 17.25 24.41 25.55
C VAL A 50 15.90 23.76 25.27
N LEU A 51 15.01 23.68 26.26
CA LEU A 51 13.67 23.14 26.05
C LEU A 51 12.85 23.99 25.08
N ALA A 52 12.98 25.32 25.11
CA ALA A 52 12.33 26.20 24.15
C ALA A 52 12.81 25.96 22.71
N ILE A 53 14.12 25.77 22.51
CA ILE A 53 14.70 25.43 21.20
C ILE A 53 14.20 24.06 20.74
N ILE A 54 14.26 23.04 21.60
CA ILE A 54 13.79 21.68 21.26
C ILE A 54 12.30 21.69 20.91
N ALA A 55 11.46 22.36 21.70
CA ALA A 55 10.02 22.48 21.44
C ALA A 55 9.75 23.18 20.10
N THR A 56 10.50 24.23 19.78
CA THR A 56 10.39 24.94 18.50
C THR A 56 10.78 24.03 17.32
N LEU A 57 11.89 23.31 17.44
CA LEU A 57 12.35 22.38 16.38
C LEU A 57 11.37 21.23 16.17
N VAL A 58 10.86 20.62 17.25
CA VAL A 58 9.85 19.56 17.17
C VAL A 58 8.56 20.10 16.53
N GLY A 59 8.12 21.31 16.91
CA GLY A 59 6.95 21.95 16.31
C GLY A 59 7.09 22.18 14.81
N LEU A 60 8.27 22.62 14.35
CA LEU A 60 8.54 22.79 12.92
C LEU A 60 8.54 21.46 12.18
N VAL A 61 9.22 20.43 12.69
CA VAL A 61 9.28 19.11 12.05
C VAL A 61 7.88 18.48 11.96
N ALA A 62 7.09 18.57 13.02
CA ALA A 62 5.74 18.01 13.06
C ALA A 62 4.82 18.60 11.96
N ALA A 63 5.01 19.86 11.58
CA ALA A 63 4.23 20.50 10.51
C ALA A 63 4.49 19.91 9.11
N PHE A 64 5.66 19.31 8.86
CA PHE A 64 6.02 18.78 7.53
C PHE A 64 5.65 17.30 7.31
N ILE A 65 5.38 16.55 8.38
CA ILE A 65 5.08 15.10 8.29
C ILE A 65 3.87 14.81 7.38
N PRO A 66 2.72 15.52 7.49
CA PRO A 66 1.53 15.19 6.69
C PRO A 66 1.74 15.32 5.18
N VAL A 67 2.49 16.32 4.74
CA VAL A 67 2.77 16.58 3.31
C VAL A 67 3.63 15.46 2.71
N ALA A 68 4.67 15.04 3.43
CA ALA A 68 5.53 13.94 3.00
C ALA A 68 4.77 12.60 2.92
N MET A 69 3.83 12.36 3.83
CA MET A 69 2.97 11.18 3.81
C MET A 69 2.04 11.18 2.59
N LYS A 70 1.39 12.31 2.26
CA LYS A 70 0.49 12.41 1.09
C LYS A 70 1.20 12.01 -0.21
N GLN A 71 2.41 12.53 -0.45
CA GLN A 71 3.16 12.21 -1.68
C GLN A 71 3.57 10.75 -1.76
N ARG A 72 3.96 10.15 -0.62
CA ARG A 72 4.28 8.73 -0.53
C ARG A 72 3.08 7.87 -0.88
N ASP A 73 1.91 8.23 -0.37
CA ASP A 73 0.67 7.46 -0.54
C ASP A 73 0.17 7.54 -2.00
N VAL A 74 0.28 8.71 -2.65
CA VAL A 74 0.10 8.86 -4.11
C VAL A 74 1.06 7.95 -4.88
N THR A 75 2.35 7.94 -4.50
CA THR A 75 3.38 7.14 -5.19
C THR A 75 3.15 5.63 -5.04
N LYS A 76 2.74 5.19 -3.85
CA LYS A 76 2.32 3.81 -3.58
C LYS A 76 1.14 3.42 -4.47
N THR A 77 0.12 4.26 -4.52
CA THR A 77 -1.09 4.04 -5.32
C THR A 77 -0.76 3.97 -6.81
N GLN A 78 0.04 4.89 -7.34
CA GLN A 78 0.51 4.86 -8.73
C GLN A 78 1.23 3.56 -9.06
N SER A 79 2.08 3.07 -8.14
CA SER A 79 2.85 1.84 -8.32
C SER A 79 1.92 0.61 -8.33
N THR A 80 0.95 0.56 -7.42
CA THR A 80 -0.07 -0.50 -7.37
C THR A 80 -0.93 -0.52 -8.63
N ILE A 81 -1.47 0.64 -9.03
CA ILE A 81 -2.27 0.79 -10.25
C ILE A 81 -1.46 0.36 -11.48
N SER A 82 -0.20 0.78 -11.57
CA SER A 82 0.69 0.38 -12.67
C SER A 82 0.92 -1.12 -12.70
N ALA A 83 1.17 -1.76 -11.55
CA ALA A 83 1.38 -3.20 -11.47
C ALA A 83 0.12 -3.98 -11.91
N VAL A 84 -1.05 -3.59 -11.39
CA VAL A 84 -2.34 -4.20 -11.77
C VAL A 84 -2.63 -3.98 -13.26
N GLY A 85 -2.46 -2.75 -13.75
CA GLY A 85 -2.66 -2.40 -15.15
C GLY A 85 -1.76 -3.20 -16.09
N ILE A 86 -0.47 -3.35 -15.79
CA ILE A 86 0.45 -4.19 -16.57
C ILE A 86 0.00 -5.66 -16.55
N GLY A 87 -0.49 -6.15 -15.42
CA GLY A 87 -1.09 -7.48 -15.32
C GLY A 87 -2.26 -7.66 -16.29
N LEU A 88 -3.16 -6.68 -16.34
CA LEU A 88 -4.30 -6.67 -17.27
C LEU A 88 -3.86 -6.63 -18.74
N GLU A 89 -2.88 -5.81 -19.09
CA GLU A 89 -2.33 -5.78 -20.46
C GLU A 89 -1.71 -7.14 -20.83
N THR A 90 -1.00 -7.77 -19.90
CA THR A 90 -0.41 -9.10 -20.11
C THR A 90 -1.48 -10.16 -20.39
N LEU A 91 -2.63 -10.10 -19.69
CA LEU A 91 -3.75 -11.01 -19.93
C LEU A 91 -4.37 -10.86 -21.34
N GLU A 92 -4.44 -9.64 -21.86
CA GLU A 92 -4.98 -9.42 -23.20
C GLU A 92 -4.03 -9.93 -24.28
N VAL A 93 -2.72 -9.71 -24.09
CA VAL A 93 -1.68 -10.15 -25.03
C VAL A 93 -1.62 -11.69 -25.11
N ASP A 94 -1.78 -12.38 -23.98
CA ASP A 94 -1.82 -13.85 -23.94
C ASP A 94 -3.16 -14.42 -24.43
N ARG A 95 -3.28 -14.49 -25.76
CA ARG A 95 -4.45 -15.05 -26.46
C ARG A 95 -4.64 -16.54 -26.25
N GLU A 96 -3.62 -17.28 -25.83
CA GLU A 96 -3.72 -18.72 -25.60
C GLU A 96 -4.43 -19.01 -24.27
N GLN A 97 -4.25 -18.13 -23.28
CA GLN A 97 -4.85 -18.30 -21.95
C GLN A 97 -6.20 -17.58 -21.81
N PHE A 98 -6.29 -16.31 -22.21
CA PHE A 98 -7.51 -15.52 -22.00
C PHE A 98 -7.81 -14.57 -23.16
N GLY A 99 -6.84 -13.74 -23.57
CA GLY A 99 -6.91 -12.88 -24.75
C GLY A 99 -7.93 -11.73 -24.67
N LYS A 100 -8.39 -11.40 -23.46
CA LYS A 100 -9.39 -10.36 -23.16
C LYS A 100 -9.16 -9.79 -21.77
N TYR A 101 -9.59 -8.55 -21.55
CA TYR A 101 -9.67 -8.00 -20.20
C TYR A 101 -10.84 -8.63 -19.40
N PRO A 102 -10.80 -8.59 -18.06
CA PRO A 102 -11.95 -8.93 -17.23
C PRO A 102 -13.19 -8.09 -17.57
N PRO A 103 -14.41 -8.62 -17.45
CA PRO A 103 -15.60 -7.79 -17.50
C PRO A 103 -15.73 -6.94 -16.24
N SER A 104 -16.48 -5.83 -16.29
CA SER A 104 -16.77 -5.01 -15.09
C SER A 104 -17.76 -5.66 -14.12
N ARG A 105 -18.40 -6.76 -14.54
CA ARG A 105 -19.47 -7.40 -13.77
C ARG A 105 -19.14 -8.86 -13.53
N LEU A 106 -19.27 -9.30 -12.28
CA LEU A 106 -18.93 -10.67 -11.91
C LEU A 106 -19.74 -11.71 -12.68
N LYS A 107 -21.04 -11.49 -12.90
CA LYS A 107 -21.91 -12.42 -13.66
C LYS A 107 -21.40 -12.76 -15.06
N ASP A 108 -20.63 -11.84 -15.66
CA ASP A 108 -20.06 -11.96 -16.99
C ASP A 108 -18.65 -12.59 -16.95
N LEU A 109 -18.05 -12.73 -15.76
CA LEU A 109 -16.73 -13.31 -15.53
C LEU A 109 -16.71 -14.80 -15.87
N ARG A 110 -15.74 -15.17 -16.70
CA ARG A 110 -15.55 -16.52 -17.21
C ARG A 110 -14.07 -16.83 -17.21
N ILE A 111 -13.71 -18.05 -16.79
CA ILE A 111 -12.38 -18.60 -17.06
C ILE A 111 -12.55 -19.66 -18.13
N ARG A 112 -11.89 -19.45 -19.28
CA ARG A 112 -12.09 -20.27 -20.49
C ARG A 112 -13.58 -20.35 -20.85
N LYS A 113 -14.20 -21.52 -20.74
CA LYS A 113 -15.64 -21.73 -21.02
C LYS A 113 -16.50 -21.77 -19.75
N ASN A 114 -15.89 -21.74 -18.56
CA ASN A 114 -16.58 -21.92 -17.28
C ASN A 114 -17.03 -20.57 -16.73
N PRO A 115 -18.33 -20.36 -16.48
CA PRO A 115 -18.80 -19.17 -15.77
C PRO A 115 -18.34 -19.21 -14.31
N VAL A 116 -17.79 -18.10 -13.83
CA VAL A 116 -17.39 -17.93 -12.43
C VAL A 116 -18.48 -17.19 -11.66
N GLY A 117 -19.05 -16.14 -12.28
CA GLY A 117 -20.01 -15.21 -11.66
C GLY A 117 -21.36 -15.75 -11.22
N ARG A 118 -21.67 -17.02 -11.49
CA ARG A 118 -22.94 -17.63 -11.07
C ARG A 118 -22.93 -18.19 -9.64
N ASP A 119 -21.74 -18.31 -9.05
CA ASP A 119 -21.53 -18.91 -7.73
C ASP A 119 -21.23 -17.85 -6.66
N LEU A 120 -21.87 -16.68 -6.70
CA LEU A 120 -21.73 -15.63 -5.68
C LEU A 120 -22.76 -15.79 -4.55
N GLY A 121 -22.29 -15.75 -3.30
CA GLY A 121 -23.10 -16.02 -2.11
C GLY A 121 -24.09 -14.89 -1.86
N GLN A 122 -23.64 -13.66 -2.13
CA GLN A 122 -24.41 -12.43 -2.04
C GLN A 122 -23.93 -11.46 -3.12
N ALA A 123 -24.14 -11.78 -4.40
CA ALA A 123 -23.79 -10.85 -5.48
C ALA A 123 -24.53 -9.51 -5.26
N ASN A 124 -23.77 -8.46 -4.96
CA ASN A 124 -24.23 -7.09 -5.09
C ASN A 124 -23.56 -6.47 -6.35
N ASP A 125 -23.87 -5.21 -6.63
CA ASP A 125 -23.32 -4.47 -7.76
C ASP A 125 -22.25 -3.45 -7.30
N ILE A 126 -21.69 -3.65 -6.11
CA ILE A 126 -20.69 -2.81 -5.43
C ILE A 126 -19.32 -3.45 -5.65
N ASN A 127 -18.29 -2.65 -5.95
CA ASN A 127 -16.88 -3.09 -6.12
C ASN A 127 -16.62 -4.19 -7.18
N THR A 128 -17.67 -4.67 -7.86
CA THR A 128 -17.65 -5.80 -8.79
C THR A 128 -16.58 -5.73 -9.88
N GLY A 129 -16.32 -4.53 -10.41
CA GLY A 129 -15.31 -4.34 -11.44
C GLY A 129 -13.91 -4.73 -10.97
N ILE A 130 -13.50 -4.25 -9.78
CA ILE A 130 -12.16 -4.52 -9.26
C ILE A 130 -12.04 -5.93 -8.67
N GLU A 131 -13.13 -6.50 -8.17
CA GLU A 131 -13.16 -7.90 -7.75
C GLU A 131 -12.96 -8.85 -8.93
N CYS A 132 -13.56 -8.57 -10.09
CA CYS A 132 -13.30 -9.33 -11.32
C CYS A 132 -11.81 -9.34 -11.67
N VAL A 133 -11.15 -8.18 -11.55
CA VAL A 133 -9.72 -8.02 -11.78
C VAL A 133 -8.92 -8.83 -10.78
N TYR A 134 -9.19 -8.66 -9.48
CA TYR A 134 -8.50 -9.38 -8.41
C TYR A 134 -8.65 -10.89 -8.58
N PHE A 135 -9.88 -11.36 -8.79
CA PHE A 135 -10.16 -12.77 -8.98
C PHE A 135 -9.33 -13.34 -10.12
N LEU A 136 -9.34 -12.67 -11.28
CA LEU A 136 -8.70 -13.20 -12.48
C LEU A 136 -7.17 -13.16 -12.38
N LEU A 137 -6.60 -12.04 -11.93
CA LEU A 137 -5.15 -11.86 -11.85
C LEU A 137 -4.47 -12.75 -10.80
N ASN A 138 -5.20 -13.17 -9.77
CA ASN A 138 -4.65 -14.06 -8.77
C ASN A 138 -5.00 -15.54 -9.06
N ASN A 139 -5.77 -15.86 -10.11
CA ASN A 139 -6.31 -17.22 -10.29
C ASN A 139 -5.22 -18.19 -10.77
N PRO A 140 -5.02 -19.39 -10.18
CA PRO A 140 -3.92 -20.28 -10.58
C PRO A 140 -4.16 -20.93 -11.95
N GLU A 141 -5.41 -20.90 -12.47
CA GLU A 141 -5.69 -21.31 -13.84
C GLU A 141 -5.24 -20.26 -14.87
N VAL A 142 -5.02 -19.04 -14.41
CA VAL A 142 -4.51 -17.90 -15.19
C VAL A 142 -3.04 -17.73 -14.85
N LYS A 143 -2.16 -18.24 -15.72
CA LYS A 143 -0.72 -18.13 -15.52
C LYS A 143 -0.24 -16.81 -16.07
N LEU A 144 -0.10 -15.82 -15.20
CA LEU A 144 0.79 -14.70 -15.46
C LEU A 144 2.24 -15.22 -15.34
N ASP A 145 3.10 -14.84 -16.28
CA ASP A 145 4.52 -15.24 -16.26
C ASP A 145 5.27 -14.76 -15.00
N ARG A 146 4.67 -13.82 -14.24
CA ARG A 146 5.23 -13.24 -13.02
C ARG A 146 4.11 -12.96 -12.02
N ASP A 147 4.41 -13.19 -10.74
CA ASP A 147 3.56 -12.71 -9.65
C ASP A 147 3.47 -11.19 -9.71
N LEU A 148 2.26 -10.67 -9.49
CA LEU A 148 2.07 -9.23 -9.43
C LEU A 148 2.73 -8.67 -8.17
N PRO A 149 3.59 -7.63 -8.29
CA PRO A 149 4.29 -7.04 -7.15
C PRO A 149 3.37 -6.11 -6.34
N VAL A 150 2.17 -6.57 -6.00
CA VAL A 150 1.21 -5.85 -5.15
C VAL A 150 1.28 -6.41 -3.74
N ALA A 151 1.67 -5.55 -2.80
CA ALA A 151 1.78 -5.92 -1.38
C ALA A 151 0.42 -6.30 -0.79
N ASP A 152 0.42 -7.17 0.21
CA ASP A 152 -0.82 -7.64 0.85
C ASP A 152 -1.61 -6.53 1.56
N GLU A 153 -0.95 -5.43 1.95
CA GLU A 153 -1.62 -4.23 2.50
C GLU A 153 -2.57 -3.53 1.50
N PHE A 154 -2.44 -3.84 0.20
CA PHE A 154 -3.29 -3.32 -0.86
C PHE A 154 -4.30 -4.36 -1.35
N LYS A 155 -4.61 -5.37 -0.54
CA LYS A 155 -5.59 -6.42 -0.84
C LYS A 155 -6.62 -6.47 0.28
N GLY A 156 -7.86 -6.10 -0.02
CA GLY A 156 -8.93 -5.99 0.97
C GLY A 156 -10.23 -6.63 0.52
N ASN A 157 -11.27 -6.42 1.32
CA ASN A 157 -12.67 -6.67 0.99
C ASN A 157 -13.45 -5.61 1.78
N THR A 158 -13.75 -4.48 1.14
CA THR A 158 -14.36 -3.32 1.81
C THR A 158 -15.87 -3.44 2.00
N ASP A 159 -16.52 -4.30 1.23
CA ASP A 159 -17.96 -4.54 1.33
C ASP A 159 -18.35 -5.81 2.10
N GLU A 160 -17.35 -6.57 2.55
CA GLU A 160 -17.45 -7.79 3.37
C GLU A 160 -18.19 -8.94 2.68
N ASP A 161 -18.15 -8.98 1.36
CA ASP A 161 -18.90 -9.97 0.59
C ASP A 161 -18.11 -11.27 0.33
N SER A 162 -18.74 -12.24 -0.32
CA SER A 162 -18.11 -13.53 -0.62
C SER A 162 -18.73 -14.30 -1.78
N TYR A 163 -17.88 -15.09 -2.42
CA TYR A 163 -18.25 -16.18 -3.30
C TYR A 163 -18.91 -17.32 -2.51
N ARG A 164 -19.84 -18.08 -3.12
CA ARG A 164 -20.47 -19.28 -2.52
C ARG A 164 -19.47 -20.38 -2.20
N THR A 165 -18.34 -20.38 -2.90
CA THR A 165 -17.33 -21.42 -2.80
C THR A 165 -15.97 -20.78 -3.02
N ALA A 166 -14.98 -21.19 -2.23
CA ALA A 166 -13.60 -20.85 -2.50
C ALA A 166 -13.26 -21.37 -3.90
N LYS A 167 -13.09 -20.47 -4.87
CA LYS A 167 -12.74 -20.82 -6.25
C LYS A 167 -11.38 -20.25 -6.58
N GLY A 168 -10.47 -21.14 -7.00
CA GLY A 168 -9.33 -20.79 -7.82
C GLY A 168 -8.42 -19.69 -7.28
N ASN A 169 -8.08 -19.66 -5.98
CA ASN A 169 -6.86 -19.03 -5.39
C ASN A 169 -7.04 -18.64 -3.93
N ALA A 170 -8.25 -18.26 -3.54
CA ALA A 170 -8.48 -17.79 -2.20
C ALA A 170 -8.49 -19.00 -1.26
N SER A 171 -7.63 -18.95 -0.25
CA SER A 171 -7.74 -19.84 0.92
C SER A 171 -9.10 -19.69 1.62
N ASP A 172 -9.82 -18.62 1.28
CA ASP A 172 -11.15 -18.26 1.71
C ASP A 172 -12.09 -18.07 0.50
N ALA A 173 -13.34 -17.72 0.74
CA ALA A 173 -14.31 -17.42 -0.32
C ALA A 173 -14.54 -15.91 -0.47
N LEU A 174 -13.65 -15.05 0.04
CA LEU A 174 -13.87 -13.61 0.07
C LEU A 174 -13.74 -13.02 -1.34
N ALA A 175 -14.66 -12.14 -1.73
CA ALA A 175 -14.45 -11.30 -2.91
C ALA A 175 -13.50 -10.18 -2.49
N ARG A 176 -12.27 -10.28 -2.98
CA ARG A 176 -11.20 -9.37 -2.61
C ARG A 176 -10.98 -8.35 -3.70
N GLU A 177 -10.46 -7.22 -3.30
CA GLU A 177 -10.25 -6.02 -4.11
C GLU A 177 -8.80 -5.58 -3.99
N TYR A 178 -8.28 -4.93 -5.03
CA TYR A 178 -7.07 -4.14 -4.91
C TYR A 178 -7.41 -2.77 -4.34
N LEU A 179 -6.66 -2.34 -3.33
CA LEU A 179 -6.86 -1.06 -2.66
C LEU A 179 -5.77 -0.05 -3.01
N ASP A 180 -6.10 1.23 -2.85
CA ASP A 180 -5.13 2.31 -2.83
C ASP A 180 -4.51 2.53 -1.43
N ALA A 181 -3.65 3.55 -1.31
CA ALA A 181 -3.00 3.90 -0.05
C ALA A 181 -3.95 4.44 1.02
N TRP A 182 -5.16 4.85 0.65
CA TRP A 182 -6.23 5.27 1.56
C TRP A 182 -7.19 4.12 1.89
N GLN A 183 -6.84 2.90 1.46
CA GLN A 183 -7.60 1.66 1.66
C GLN A 183 -8.94 1.64 0.93
N ASN A 184 -9.15 2.54 -0.04
CA ASN A 184 -10.33 2.50 -0.90
C ASN A 184 -10.08 1.52 -2.05
N PRO A 185 -11.13 0.83 -2.55
CA PRO A 185 -10.99 -0.03 -3.71
C PRO A 185 -10.62 0.78 -4.94
N LEU A 186 -9.71 0.25 -5.75
CA LEU A 186 -9.48 0.78 -7.08
C LEU A 186 -10.75 0.64 -7.93
N VAL A 187 -10.97 1.59 -8.82
CA VAL A 187 -12.08 1.56 -9.78
C VAL A 187 -11.61 0.87 -11.04
N TYR A 188 -12.34 -0.14 -11.50
CA TYR A 188 -12.13 -0.79 -12.79
C TYR A 188 -13.40 -0.77 -13.63
N ILE A 189 -13.29 -0.30 -14.88
CA ILE A 189 -14.38 -0.30 -15.85
C ILE A 189 -13.86 -0.78 -17.20
N HIS A 190 -14.45 -1.84 -17.72
CA HIS A 190 -14.21 -2.36 -19.06
C HIS A 190 -14.87 -1.48 -20.13
N ASN A 191 -14.25 -1.30 -21.31
CA ASN A 191 -14.79 -0.39 -22.35
C ASN A 191 -16.21 -0.73 -22.83
N ALA A 192 -16.60 -2.00 -22.78
CA ALA A 192 -17.95 -2.44 -23.11
C ALA A 192 -19.03 -1.75 -22.26
N ASP A 193 -18.70 -1.34 -21.03
CA ASP A 193 -19.62 -0.73 -20.08
C ASP A 193 -19.52 0.80 -20.06
N TYR A 194 -18.66 1.43 -20.87
CA TYR A 194 -18.48 2.89 -20.83
C TYR A 194 -19.76 3.68 -21.09
N LYS A 195 -20.67 3.13 -21.90
CA LYS A 195 -21.95 3.78 -22.22
C LYS A 195 -23.06 3.45 -21.21
N ASP A 196 -22.94 2.34 -20.49
CA ASP A 196 -23.94 1.85 -19.53
C ASP A 196 -23.23 1.12 -18.39
N THR A 197 -22.90 1.88 -17.35
CA THR A 197 -22.16 1.42 -16.18
C THR A 197 -23.07 0.78 -15.14
N LYS A 198 -24.36 0.59 -15.43
CA LYS A 198 -25.31 0.07 -14.46
C LYS A 198 -24.83 -1.28 -13.93
N GLY A 199 -24.69 -1.39 -12.61
CA GLY A 199 -24.29 -2.63 -11.96
C GLY A 199 -22.78 -2.82 -11.82
N CYS A 200 -21.98 -1.80 -12.18
CA CYS A 200 -20.53 -1.76 -11.93
C CYS A 200 -20.07 -0.33 -11.61
N ASP A 201 -20.99 0.52 -11.15
CA ASP A 201 -20.77 1.94 -10.91
C ASP A 201 -20.77 2.32 -9.44
N GLN A 202 -20.89 1.37 -8.52
CA GLN A 202 -20.84 1.64 -7.10
C GLN A 202 -19.54 1.13 -6.50
N VAL A 203 -18.88 2.00 -5.74
CA VAL A 203 -17.71 1.66 -4.95
C VAL A 203 -18.00 1.94 -3.49
N LYS A 204 -17.74 0.94 -2.62
CA LYS A 204 -17.80 1.13 -1.17
C LYS A 204 -16.40 1.40 -0.67
N ARG A 205 -16.22 2.57 -0.03
CA ARG A 205 -14.95 3.00 0.53
C ARG A 205 -14.64 2.31 1.85
N ALA A 206 -13.41 2.49 2.33
CA ALA A 206 -12.98 1.98 3.64
C ALA A 206 -13.82 2.51 4.82
N ASP A 207 -14.38 3.73 4.68
CA ASP A 207 -15.28 4.33 5.67
C ASP A 207 -16.74 3.80 5.60
N GLY A 208 -17.02 2.90 4.65
CA GLY A 208 -18.34 2.34 4.39
C GLY A 208 -19.24 3.20 3.50
N THR A 209 -18.78 4.38 3.07
CA THR A 209 -19.53 5.27 2.18
C THR A 209 -19.60 4.70 0.77
N LEU A 210 -20.77 4.80 0.12
CA LEU A 210 -20.95 4.44 -1.28
C LEU A 210 -20.73 5.65 -2.18
N VAL A 211 -19.87 5.47 -3.18
CA VAL A 211 -19.57 6.47 -4.22
C VAL A 211 -20.00 5.92 -5.57
N THR A 212 -20.65 6.76 -6.37
CA THR A 212 -21.00 6.41 -7.76
C THR A 212 -19.90 6.88 -8.70
N VAL A 213 -19.35 5.96 -9.48
CA VAL A 213 -18.25 6.21 -10.41
C VAL A 213 -18.71 6.10 -11.86
N ARG A 214 -17.98 6.79 -12.76
CA ARG A 214 -18.23 6.83 -14.20
C ARG A 214 -16.90 6.72 -14.96
N PRO A 215 -16.89 6.19 -16.19
CA PRO A 215 -15.70 6.22 -17.01
C PRO A 215 -15.36 7.66 -17.39
N LYS A 216 -14.10 8.02 -17.21
CA LYS A 216 -13.56 9.32 -17.57
C LYS A 216 -13.55 9.55 -19.07
N LYS A 217 -13.85 10.78 -19.47
CA LYS A 217 -13.77 11.26 -20.84
C LYS A 217 -12.45 11.97 -21.11
N SER A 218 -12.04 11.93 -22.36
CA SER A 218 -10.90 12.69 -22.86
C SER A 218 -11.35 14.11 -23.17
N THR A 219 -10.71 15.08 -22.52
CA THR A 219 -10.88 16.51 -22.78
C THR A 219 -10.26 16.94 -24.12
N ALA A 220 -9.30 16.17 -24.63
CA ALA A 220 -8.61 16.44 -25.89
C ALA A 220 -9.38 15.95 -27.14
N ALA A 221 -10.33 15.01 -26.98
CA ALA A 221 -11.07 14.47 -28.11
C ALA A 221 -12.24 15.38 -28.49
N ALA A 222 -12.20 15.97 -29.69
CA ALA A 222 -13.35 16.68 -30.26
C ALA A 222 -14.58 15.76 -30.29
N GLY A 223 -15.55 16.02 -29.41
CA GLY A 223 -16.76 15.20 -29.26
C GLY A 223 -16.85 14.37 -27.95
N GLY A 224 -15.90 14.49 -27.02
CA GLY A 224 -16.03 13.94 -25.67
C GLY A 224 -15.95 12.40 -25.59
N GLY A 225 -15.05 11.80 -26.37
CA GLY A 225 -14.79 10.36 -26.33
C GLY A 225 -14.22 9.89 -24.98
N PHE A 226 -14.36 8.62 -24.65
CA PHE A 226 -13.81 8.05 -23.41
C PHE A 226 -12.28 7.95 -23.46
N LYS A 227 -11.62 8.13 -22.31
CA LYS A 227 -10.22 7.75 -22.16
C LYS A 227 -10.08 6.24 -22.38
N ARG A 228 -9.02 5.81 -23.07
CA ARG A 228 -8.75 4.39 -23.38
C ARG A 228 -9.97 3.67 -23.98
N PRO A 229 -10.50 4.12 -25.14
CA PRO A 229 -11.81 3.69 -25.67
C PRO A 229 -11.86 2.21 -26.08
N ASN A 230 -10.71 1.59 -26.33
CA ASN A 230 -10.60 0.22 -26.83
C ASN A 230 -10.13 -0.78 -25.77
N SER A 231 -9.97 -0.38 -24.50
CA SER A 231 -9.47 -1.26 -23.44
C SER A 231 -10.28 -1.15 -22.15
N PHE A 232 -9.69 -0.59 -21.10
CA PHE A 232 -10.26 -0.44 -19.78
C PHE A 232 -9.76 0.86 -19.15
N GLN A 233 -10.48 1.31 -18.13
CA GLN A 233 -10.03 2.32 -17.20
C GLN A 233 -9.81 1.68 -15.84
N LEU A 234 -8.65 1.97 -15.24
CA LEU A 234 -8.27 1.59 -13.89
C LEU A 234 -7.78 2.85 -13.18
N PHE A 235 -8.36 3.18 -12.05
CA PHE A 235 -7.99 4.40 -11.31
C PHE A 235 -8.28 4.32 -9.82
N SER A 236 -7.64 5.19 -9.04
CA SER A 236 -7.98 5.47 -7.63
C SER A 236 -8.71 6.82 -7.58
N LEU A 237 -9.64 6.93 -6.62
CA LEU A 237 -10.37 8.16 -6.28
C LEU A 237 -9.54 9.14 -5.44
N GLY A 238 -8.24 8.91 -5.33
CA GLY A 238 -7.34 9.79 -4.62
C GLY A 238 -7.60 9.90 -3.10
N PRO A 239 -6.92 10.86 -2.45
CA PRO A 239 -7.07 11.17 -1.04
C PRO A 239 -8.46 11.59 -0.59
N ASP A 240 -9.25 12.27 -1.42
CA ASP A 240 -10.61 12.69 -1.05
C ASP A 240 -11.65 11.56 -1.21
N GLY A 241 -11.30 10.55 -2.01
CA GLY A 241 -12.14 9.39 -2.26
C GLY A 241 -13.38 9.74 -3.08
N GLU A 242 -13.37 10.84 -3.82
CA GLU A 242 -14.41 11.26 -4.75
C GLU A 242 -13.86 11.23 -6.17
N GLN A 243 -14.76 11.13 -7.16
CA GLN A 243 -14.32 11.15 -8.54
C GLN A 243 -14.28 12.58 -9.06
N ASP A 244 -13.13 12.99 -9.57
CA ASP A 244 -12.96 14.30 -10.19
C ASP A 244 -13.77 14.43 -11.47
N PRO A 245 -14.32 15.63 -11.75
CA PRO A 245 -14.85 15.97 -13.06
C PRO A 245 -13.82 15.73 -14.18
N ASP A 246 -14.30 15.35 -15.36
CA ASP A 246 -13.43 15.09 -16.52
C ASP A 246 -12.50 16.26 -16.89
N GLU A 247 -12.93 17.50 -16.61
CA GLU A 247 -12.23 18.76 -16.94
C GLU A 247 -11.50 19.39 -15.75
N ALA A 248 -11.37 18.69 -14.63
CA ALA A 248 -10.68 19.24 -13.46
C ALA A 248 -9.21 19.58 -13.78
N GLU A 249 -8.83 20.85 -13.60
CA GLU A 249 -7.44 21.31 -13.76
C GLU A 249 -6.55 20.82 -12.60
N GLU A 250 -7.12 20.67 -11.41
CA GLU A 250 -6.48 20.17 -10.19
C GLU A 250 -7.36 19.07 -9.59
N GLY A 251 -7.25 17.86 -10.15
CA GLY A 251 -7.83 16.64 -9.58
C GLY A 251 -6.77 15.80 -8.85
N ASP A 252 -7.21 14.95 -7.92
CA ASP A 252 -6.34 14.00 -7.21
C ASP A 252 -6.60 12.52 -7.57
N ASP A 253 -7.54 12.27 -8.49
CA ASP A 253 -7.73 10.97 -9.14
C ASP A 253 -6.44 10.49 -9.84
N ILE A 254 -6.12 9.21 -9.64
CA ILE A 254 -4.90 8.60 -10.17
C ILE A 254 -5.27 7.57 -11.24
N LEU A 255 -4.99 7.86 -12.52
CA LEU A 255 -5.35 6.99 -13.64
C LEU A 255 -4.17 6.13 -14.14
N TYR A 256 -4.47 4.88 -14.50
CA TYR A 256 -3.52 4.02 -15.18
C TYR A 256 -3.21 4.51 -16.60
N GLY A 257 -1.92 4.74 -16.87
CA GLY A 257 -1.42 5.08 -18.21
C GLY A 257 -1.55 6.56 -18.57
N GLU A 258 -1.73 7.44 -17.58
CA GLU A 258 -1.54 8.89 -17.69
C GLU A 258 -0.18 9.34 -17.14
#